data_AF-A0AAN6X9S7-F1
#
_entry.id   AF-A0AAN6X9S7-F1
#
_cell.length_a   1.000
_cell.length_b   1.000
_cell.length_c   1.000
_cell.angle_alpha   90.00
_cell.angle_beta   90.00
_cell.angle_gamma   90.00
#
_symmetry.space_group_name_H-M   'P 1'
#
loop_
_entity.id
_entity.type
_entity.pdbx_description
1 polymer ?
#
loop_
_entity_poly.entity_id
_entity_poly.type
_entity_poly.pdbx_seq_one_letter_code
_entity_poly.pdbx_strand_id
1 'polypeptide(L)'
;MTRAQEASSGRPAYADVARMTPPVSIPTPASSTGRVMTPEPTFCTVDTSRVSEEHIGETTLIHFLVLHSCDPDFPQHRTHNDEEYGDNSFDDMGGDEPDADEDSYDSERSSLDEFADWEWMEQIDGAANVDHKQVADCDAKLIRRARMRGAFWVQMEEPSEETSDLALEPFDRYGCLNPEYCDHEIRKGSGVWGQELDHGDILLFESLGVEPLWRHQGIGTRIVNAILDKARTKSSGFFAFAQPGYLTRELTYKDEKERSEAHNLQTVLAIVSHPSRHLDVAQDWDEPEWSKEEPLPEPIRTVLSTLSDPSASDVECVRQIQDAFPVEADASSRLYTDESGNTILHIAAVGRKAETISYILAKYPLLTGIRNAEGHTPREALESSLEEYRTRRRYGGATAVFSDEFEGFSQSDIACLAALTSTEIFDLAKLSNQDISAISSATYIVCFWWSKLG
;
A
#
# COMPACT_ATOMS: atom_id res chain seq x y z
N MET A 1 70.51 -8.76 -30.78
CA MET A 1 70.88 -9.78 -29.79
C MET A 1 69.81 -9.74 -28.70
N THR A 2 69.15 -10.89 -28.45
CA THR A 2 68.20 -11.26 -27.35
C THR A 2 66.99 -10.33 -27.13
N ARG A 3 65.73 -10.62 -27.51
CA ARG A 3 64.82 -11.80 -27.45
C ARG A 3 64.39 -12.22 -26.02
N ALA A 4 63.13 -11.94 -25.67
CA ALA A 4 62.26 -12.70 -24.76
C ALA A 4 60.81 -12.23 -25.04
N GLN A 5 60.06 -12.90 -25.93
CA GLN A 5 59.18 -14.08 -25.74
C GLN A 5 57.85 -13.79 -25.02
N GLU A 6 56.81 -13.72 -25.85
CA GLU A 6 55.40 -13.94 -25.57
C GLU A 6 55.14 -15.35 -25.01
N ALA A 7 54.09 -15.46 -24.19
CA ALA A 7 53.43 -16.74 -23.93
C ALA A 7 51.91 -16.50 -23.84
N SER A 8 51.19 -17.08 -24.81
CA SER A 8 49.75 -17.35 -24.77
C SER A 8 49.52 -18.81 -24.33
N SER A 9 48.40 -19.06 -23.66
CA SER A 9 47.73 -20.35 -23.46
C SER A 9 46.70 -20.11 -22.35
N GLY A 10 45.39 -20.36 -22.44
CA GLY A 10 44.65 -21.34 -23.21
C GLY A 10 43.58 -21.87 -22.24
N ARG A 11 42.33 -21.42 -22.38
CA ARG A 11 41.17 -21.94 -21.62
C ARG A 11 40.90 -23.40 -22.03
N PRO A 12 40.42 -24.25 -21.12
CA PRO A 12 39.58 -25.38 -21.50
C PRO A 12 38.14 -25.19 -21.02
N ALA A 13 37.22 -25.32 -21.98
CA ALA A 13 35.82 -25.69 -21.72
C ALA A 13 35.75 -27.22 -21.58
N TYR A 14 34.85 -27.72 -20.72
CA TYR A 14 34.57 -29.15 -20.67
C TYR A 14 33.10 -29.39 -20.31
N ALA A 15 32.30 -29.63 -21.36
CA ALA A 15 31.09 -30.43 -21.30
C ALA A 15 31.47 -31.93 -21.43
N ASP A 16 30.54 -32.80 -21.04
CA ASP A 16 30.53 -34.26 -21.19
C ASP A 16 31.44 -35.10 -20.28
N VAL A 17 30.86 -35.57 -19.17
CA VAL A 17 31.00 -36.99 -18.76
C VAL A 17 29.67 -37.50 -18.19
N ALA A 18 28.96 -38.31 -18.97
CA ALA A 18 27.93 -39.23 -18.49
C ALA A 18 28.56 -40.60 -18.24
N ARG A 19 28.24 -41.25 -17.10
CA ARG A 19 27.70 -42.63 -16.99
C ARG A 19 27.81 -43.23 -15.57
N MET A 20 26.64 -43.65 -15.09
CA MET A 20 26.30 -44.90 -14.38
C MET A 20 26.66 -45.12 -12.90
N THR A 21 25.62 -45.19 -12.05
CA THR A 21 25.31 -46.31 -11.11
C THR A 21 23.89 -46.12 -10.48
N PRO A 22 23.23 -47.17 -9.93
CA PRO A 22 21.77 -47.40 -10.00
C PRO A 22 20.93 -46.93 -8.79
N PRO A 23 19.58 -46.92 -8.87
CA PRO A 23 18.73 -46.44 -7.79
C PRO A 23 18.44 -47.51 -6.72
N VAL A 24 18.47 -47.09 -5.45
CA VAL A 24 17.98 -47.84 -4.30
C VAL A 24 16.53 -47.44 -4.04
N SER A 25 15.64 -48.43 -4.05
CA SER A 25 14.22 -48.33 -3.76
C SER A 25 13.96 -48.07 -2.26
N ILE A 26 13.10 -47.11 -1.93
CA ILE A 26 12.52 -46.92 -0.59
C ILE A 26 11.00 -46.70 -0.75
N PRO A 27 10.16 -47.24 0.15
CA PRO A 27 8.74 -47.48 -0.11
C PRO A 27 7.83 -46.29 0.20
N THR A 28 6.76 -46.20 -0.58
CA THR A 28 5.58 -45.34 -0.39
C THR A 28 4.77 -45.74 0.85
N PRO A 29 4.36 -44.80 1.72
CA PRO A 29 3.23 -45.00 2.61
C PRO A 29 1.93 -44.42 2.04
N ALA A 30 0.83 -45.03 2.48
CA ALA A 30 -0.51 -44.93 1.93
C ALA A 30 -1.20 -43.59 2.15
N SER A 31 -2.08 -43.28 1.19
CA SER A 31 -3.07 -42.21 1.20
C SER A 31 -4.02 -42.34 2.41
N SER A 32 -4.11 -41.28 3.22
CA SER A 32 -5.17 -41.09 4.19
C SER A 32 -6.07 -39.95 3.73
N THR A 33 -7.33 -40.28 3.48
CA THR A 33 -8.45 -39.36 3.29
C THR A 33 -8.61 -38.45 4.50
N GLY A 34 -8.23 -37.17 4.35
CA GLY A 34 -8.43 -36.13 5.35
C GLY A 34 -9.81 -35.48 5.18
N ARG A 35 -10.59 -35.48 6.26
CA ARG A 35 -11.82 -34.70 6.40
C ARG A 35 -11.51 -33.21 6.27
N VAL A 36 -12.38 -32.48 5.58
CA VAL A 36 -12.47 -31.01 5.66
C VAL A 36 -12.87 -30.67 7.10
N MET A 37 -11.93 -30.15 7.88
CA MET A 37 -12.21 -29.50 9.16
C MET A 37 -12.49 -28.03 8.86
N THR A 38 -13.69 -27.58 9.19
CA THR A 38 -14.02 -26.16 9.26
C THR A 38 -13.14 -25.49 10.34
N PRO A 39 -12.49 -24.35 10.06
CA PRO A 39 -11.70 -23.65 11.06
C PRO A 39 -12.61 -23.15 12.20
N GLU A 40 -12.23 -23.40 13.46
CA GLU A 40 -12.93 -22.84 14.62
C GLU A 40 -12.48 -21.39 14.84
N PRO A 41 -13.41 -20.43 15.05
CA PRO A 41 -13.05 -19.05 15.37
C PRO A 41 -12.22 -19.01 16.66
N THR A 42 -11.06 -18.34 16.60
CA THR A 42 -10.08 -18.38 17.69
C THR A 42 -10.04 -17.07 18.48
N PHE A 43 -10.72 -17.01 19.62
CA PHE A 43 -10.72 -15.82 20.49
C PHE A 43 -9.56 -15.80 21.49
N CYS A 44 -8.91 -14.65 21.65
CA CYS A 44 -7.96 -14.40 22.74
C CYS A 44 -8.68 -13.71 23.91
N THR A 45 -8.92 -14.43 25.00
CA THR A 45 -9.54 -13.84 26.21
C THR A 45 -8.49 -13.51 27.25
N VAL A 46 -8.50 -12.26 27.74
CA VAL A 46 -7.68 -11.82 28.87
C VAL A 46 -8.54 -11.79 30.12
N ASP A 47 -8.27 -12.68 31.08
CA ASP A 47 -8.94 -12.69 32.39
C ASP A 47 -8.36 -11.57 33.26
N THR A 48 -9.21 -10.62 33.63
CA THR A 48 -8.85 -9.44 34.44
C THR A 48 -9.22 -9.60 35.91
N SER A 49 -9.78 -10.74 36.34
CA SER A 49 -10.24 -10.99 37.72
C SER A 49 -9.13 -11.00 38.79
N ARG A 50 -7.87 -10.76 38.41
CA ARG A 50 -6.69 -10.73 39.28
C ARG A 50 -5.98 -9.36 39.35
N VAL A 51 -6.67 -8.26 39.07
CA VAL A 51 -6.10 -6.91 39.24
C VAL A 51 -5.88 -6.60 40.73
N SER A 52 -4.64 -6.70 41.20
CA SER A 52 -4.20 -6.13 42.47
C SER A 52 -3.88 -4.63 42.28
N GLU A 53 -4.44 -3.77 43.13
CA GLU A 53 -4.35 -2.29 43.08
C GLU A 53 -2.95 -1.68 43.33
N GLU A 54 -1.88 -2.46 43.47
CA GLU A 54 -0.54 -1.90 43.67
C GLU A 54 0.18 -1.69 42.34
N HIS A 55 0.14 -0.44 41.86
CA HIS A 55 1.22 0.40 41.28
C HIS A 55 0.59 1.50 40.41
N ILE A 56 0.01 2.52 41.06
CA ILE A 56 -0.27 3.82 40.42
C ILE A 56 0.97 4.68 40.65
N GLY A 57 1.88 4.68 39.68
CA GLY A 57 3.08 5.51 39.70
C GLY A 57 3.80 5.43 38.36
N GLU A 58 3.86 6.58 37.67
CA GLU A 58 4.58 6.85 36.43
C GLU A 58 3.95 6.30 35.13
N THR A 59 2.93 7.02 34.67
CA THR A 59 2.43 6.99 33.28
C THR A 59 3.54 7.44 32.34
N THR A 60 4.34 6.50 31.85
CA THR A 60 5.17 6.69 30.67
C THR A 60 4.29 6.35 29.46
N LEU A 61 4.11 7.32 28.56
CA LEU A 61 3.54 7.12 27.22
C LEU A 61 4.20 5.89 26.58
N ILE A 62 3.37 5.05 25.95
CA ILE A 62 3.68 3.71 25.42
C ILE A 62 5.12 3.62 24.89
N HIS A 63 6.02 3.05 25.71
CA HIS A 63 7.38 2.71 25.31
C HIS A 63 7.44 1.19 25.06
N PHE A 64 7.77 0.83 23.83
CA PHE A 64 7.53 -0.46 23.19
C PHE A 64 8.24 -1.68 23.82
N LEU A 65 7.58 -2.86 23.81
CA LEU A 65 8.08 -4.16 24.29
C LEU A 65 8.70 -5.05 23.19
N VAL A 66 9.67 -5.89 23.57
CA VAL A 66 10.64 -6.70 22.77
C VAL A 66 10.31 -8.21 22.91
N LEU A 67 10.57 -9.09 21.90
CA LEU A 67 11.09 -10.49 21.98
C LEU A 67 11.18 -11.20 20.59
N HIS A 68 12.30 -11.91 20.32
CA HIS A 68 12.75 -12.50 19.03
C HIS A 68 12.26 -13.95 18.74
N SER A 69 12.14 -14.31 17.45
CA SER A 69 12.62 -15.59 16.86
C SER A 69 12.47 -15.62 15.32
N CYS A 70 13.57 -15.53 14.55
CA CYS A 70 13.62 -15.98 13.15
C CYS A 70 14.96 -16.70 12.89
N ASP A 71 14.89 -17.90 12.31
CA ASP A 71 16.01 -18.71 11.82
C ASP A 71 16.04 -18.58 10.27
N PRO A 72 17.16 -18.20 9.63
CA PRO A 72 17.15 -17.84 8.21
C PRO A 72 17.71 -18.99 7.37
N ASP A 73 16.87 -19.91 6.90
CA ASP A 73 17.19 -20.78 5.76
C ASP A 73 15.94 -21.52 5.30
N PHE A 74 15.33 -21.17 4.14
CA PHE A 74 14.72 -22.16 3.24
C PHE A 74 14.34 -21.60 1.85
N PRO A 75 14.34 -22.42 0.76
CA PRO A 75 14.16 -21.97 -0.62
C PRO A 75 12.72 -22.10 -1.17
N GLN A 76 12.45 -21.32 -2.22
CA GLN A 76 11.18 -21.13 -2.92
C GLN A 76 10.70 -22.38 -3.71
N HIS A 77 9.38 -22.64 -3.73
CA HIS A 77 8.74 -23.63 -4.60
C HIS A 77 7.62 -23.04 -5.48
N ARG A 78 7.53 -23.60 -6.69
CA ARG A 78 6.68 -23.24 -7.84
C ARG A 78 5.17 -23.37 -7.61
N THR A 79 4.42 -22.49 -8.26
CA THR A 79 2.96 -22.52 -8.42
C THR A 79 2.50 -23.46 -9.55
N HIS A 80 1.31 -24.05 -9.38
CA HIS A 80 0.53 -24.71 -10.42
C HIS A 80 -0.80 -23.97 -10.60
N ASN A 81 -1.29 -23.93 -11.84
CA ASN A 81 -2.41 -23.15 -12.33
C ASN A 81 -3.75 -23.91 -12.30
N ASP A 82 -4.79 -23.10 -12.55
CA ASP A 82 -6.07 -23.36 -13.25
C ASP A 82 -7.18 -24.04 -12.45
N GLU A 83 -8.27 -23.30 -12.16
CA GLU A 83 -9.65 -23.81 -12.30
C GLU A 83 -10.62 -22.70 -12.75
N GLU A 84 -11.61 -23.15 -13.53
CA GLU A 84 -12.51 -22.47 -14.46
C GLU A 84 -13.89 -22.30 -13.80
N TYR A 85 -14.41 -21.07 -13.66
CA TYR A 85 -15.73 -20.83 -13.06
C TYR A 85 -16.86 -20.93 -14.09
N GLY A 86 -17.78 -21.87 -13.82
CA GLY A 86 -19.00 -22.12 -14.59
C GLY A 86 -20.16 -21.21 -14.20
N ASP A 87 -20.87 -20.78 -15.23
CA ASP A 87 -22.12 -20.02 -15.28
C ASP A 87 -23.30 -20.78 -14.63
N ASN A 88 -23.98 -20.15 -13.66
CA ASN A 88 -25.21 -20.68 -13.05
C ASN A 88 -26.38 -19.70 -13.26
N SER A 89 -27.28 -20.11 -14.15
CA SER A 89 -28.58 -19.49 -14.40
C SER A 89 -29.51 -19.61 -13.18
N PHE A 90 -29.98 -18.48 -12.67
CA PHE A 90 -30.93 -18.36 -11.56
C PHE A 90 -32.37 -18.40 -12.11
N ASP A 91 -33.04 -19.54 -11.93
CA ASP A 91 -34.45 -19.71 -12.29
C ASP A 91 -35.39 -19.29 -11.14
N ASP A 92 -36.34 -18.45 -11.55
CA ASP A 92 -37.52 -17.90 -10.89
C ASP A 92 -38.42 -18.99 -10.25
N MET A 93 -38.64 -18.89 -8.93
CA MET A 93 -39.62 -19.68 -8.19
C MET A 93 -40.44 -18.77 -7.28
N GLY A 94 -41.54 -18.25 -7.81
CA GLY A 94 -42.64 -17.71 -7.04
C GLY A 94 -43.42 -18.83 -6.32
N GLY A 95 -43.61 -18.66 -5.01
CA GLY A 95 -44.44 -19.53 -4.18
C GLY A 95 -44.98 -18.77 -2.98
N ASP A 96 -46.31 -18.72 -2.89
CA ASP A 96 -47.10 -18.09 -1.83
C ASP A 96 -46.74 -18.60 -0.42
N GLU A 97 -46.47 -17.69 0.52
CA GLU A 97 -46.26 -18.04 1.93
C GLU A 97 -47.57 -17.97 2.74
N PRO A 98 -47.84 -18.97 3.61
CA PRO A 98 -48.87 -18.94 4.63
C PRO A 98 -48.39 -18.27 5.94
N ASP A 99 -49.31 -17.53 6.57
CA ASP A 99 -49.18 -16.96 7.92
C ASP A 99 -48.91 -18.05 8.97
N ALA A 100 -47.68 -18.12 9.51
CA ALA A 100 -47.35 -18.98 10.64
C ALA A 100 -46.33 -18.32 11.58
N ASP A 101 -46.83 -17.92 12.75
CA ASP A 101 -46.20 -17.87 14.08
C ASP A 101 -44.79 -17.23 14.19
N GLU A 102 -44.81 -15.93 14.47
CA GLU A 102 -43.75 -15.18 15.16
C GLU A 102 -43.42 -15.83 16.52
N ASP A 103 -42.18 -15.67 17.00
CA ASP A 103 -41.68 -15.94 18.36
C ASP A 103 -40.87 -17.23 18.59
N SER A 104 -39.78 -17.43 17.82
CA SER A 104 -38.57 -18.11 18.32
C SER A 104 -37.40 -17.93 17.35
N TYR A 105 -36.90 -16.69 17.21
CA TYR A 105 -35.60 -16.47 16.56
C TYR A 105 -34.49 -16.92 17.52
N ASP A 106 -34.15 -18.19 17.44
CA ASP A 106 -33.04 -18.79 18.17
C ASP A 106 -31.74 -18.04 17.83
N SER A 107 -31.08 -17.58 18.88
CA SER A 107 -29.87 -16.74 18.86
C SER A 107 -28.62 -17.57 18.57
N GLU A 108 -28.65 -18.42 17.53
CA GLU A 108 -27.51 -19.26 17.11
C GLU A 108 -26.58 -18.56 16.09
N ARG A 109 -26.77 -17.25 15.85
CA ARG A 109 -26.07 -16.48 14.82
C ARG A 109 -24.60 -16.10 15.17
N SER A 110 -23.97 -16.78 16.13
CA SER A 110 -22.75 -16.27 16.80
C SER A 110 -21.46 -17.09 16.61
N SER A 111 -21.32 -17.94 15.58
CA SER A 111 -20.05 -18.67 15.40
C SER A 111 -19.61 -18.98 13.98
N LEU A 112 -20.35 -18.54 12.96
CA LEU A 112 -19.83 -18.61 11.60
C LEU A 112 -18.82 -17.47 11.48
N ASP A 113 -17.54 -17.84 11.51
CA ASP A 113 -16.43 -16.99 11.10
C ASP A 113 -16.72 -16.57 9.65
N GLU A 114 -17.27 -15.36 9.49
CA GLU A 114 -17.56 -14.77 8.17
C GLU A 114 -16.31 -14.72 7.31
N PHE A 115 -15.13 -14.78 7.94
CA PHE A 115 -13.85 -14.77 7.26
C PHE A 115 -13.22 -16.14 6.99
N ALA A 116 -13.92 -17.23 7.33
CA ALA A 116 -13.46 -18.59 7.03
C ALA A 116 -13.33 -18.87 5.53
N ASP A 117 -13.96 -18.06 4.67
CA ASP A 117 -13.94 -18.23 3.22
C ASP A 117 -12.59 -17.79 2.61
N TRP A 118 -11.80 -16.97 3.31
CA TRP A 118 -10.49 -16.51 2.82
C TRP A 118 -9.35 -17.36 3.41
N GLU A 119 -8.87 -18.36 2.67
CA GLU A 119 -7.77 -19.26 3.11
C GLU A 119 -6.45 -18.56 3.46
N TRP A 120 -6.29 -17.31 3.02
CA TRP A 120 -5.12 -16.48 3.26
C TRP A 120 -5.29 -15.54 4.45
N MET A 121 -6.45 -15.49 5.09
CA MET A 121 -6.74 -14.60 6.21
C MET A 121 -7.22 -15.39 7.42
N GLU A 122 -6.93 -14.88 8.60
CA GLU A 122 -7.32 -15.54 9.85
C GLU A 122 -7.63 -14.48 10.89
N GLN A 123 -8.86 -14.49 11.42
CA GLN A 123 -9.28 -13.57 12.47
C GLN A 123 -8.61 -13.95 13.81
N ILE A 124 -8.06 -12.96 14.51
CA ILE A 124 -7.37 -13.10 15.80
C ILE A 124 -7.85 -12.02 16.76
N ASP A 125 -9.15 -12.03 17.05
CA ASP A 125 -9.74 -11.04 17.93
C ASP A 125 -9.32 -11.25 19.38
N GLY A 126 -9.37 -10.16 20.13
CA GLY A 126 -9.12 -10.14 21.56
C GLY A 126 -10.27 -9.50 22.33
N ALA A 127 -10.62 -10.07 23.47
CA ALA A 127 -11.61 -9.50 24.38
C ALA A 127 -11.15 -9.58 25.84
N ALA A 128 -11.51 -8.57 26.63
CA ALA A 128 -11.35 -8.61 28.08
C ALA A 128 -12.72 -8.53 28.75
N ASN A 129 -12.92 -9.44 29.71
CA ASN A 129 -14.16 -9.53 30.48
C ASN A 129 -13.86 -9.28 31.95
N VAL A 130 -14.72 -8.51 32.61
CA VAL A 130 -14.77 -8.31 34.06
C VAL A 130 -16.18 -8.67 34.52
N ASP A 131 -16.33 -9.58 35.49
CA ASP A 131 -17.63 -9.97 36.05
C ASP A 131 -18.68 -10.34 34.98
N HIS A 132 -18.24 -11.08 33.95
CA HIS A 132 -19.05 -11.47 32.78
C HIS A 132 -19.50 -10.33 31.86
N LYS A 133 -19.02 -9.10 32.09
CA LYS A 133 -19.20 -7.97 31.19
C LYS A 133 -17.93 -7.78 30.35
N GLN A 134 -18.08 -7.70 29.03
CA GLN A 134 -17.01 -7.31 28.13
C GLN A 134 -16.70 -5.82 28.34
N VAL A 135 -15.45 -5.52 28.69
CA VAL A 135 -14.97 -4.17 29.00
C VAL A 135 -13.99 -3.64 27.96
N ALA A 136 -13.50 -4.53 27.09
CA ALA A 136 -12.66 -4.19 25.96
C ALA A 136 -12.72 -5.29 24.89
N ASP A 137 -12.48 -4.88 23.66
CA ASP A 137 -12.57 -5.66 22.44
C ASP A 137 -11.54 -5.14 21.43
N CYS A 138 -11.06 -6.02 20.56
CA CYS A 138 -10.05 -5.70 19.58
C CYS A 138 -10.20 -6.62 18.37
N ASP A 139 -10.44 -6.03 17.21
CA ASP A 139 -10.52 -6.74 15.94
C ASP A 139 -9.14 -6.75 15.28
N ALA A 140 -8.66 -7.95 14.96
CA ALA A 140 -7.37 -8.10 14.30
C ALA A 140 -7.39 -9.27 13.30
N LYS A 141 -6.70 -9.08 12.18
CA LYS A 141 -6.62 -10.03 11.07
C LYS A 141 -5.17 -10.40 10.77
N LEU A 142 -4.86 -11.68 10.75
CA LEU A 142 -3.57 -12.21 10.31
C LEU A 142 -3.65 -12.65 8.85
N ILE A 143 -2.94 -11.92 7.99
CA ILE A 143 -2.99 -11.98 6.54
C ILE A 143 -1.73 -12.66 6.00
N ARG A 144 -1.91 -13.82 5.37
CA ARG A 144 -0.88 -14.68 4.77
C ARG A 144 -0.56 -14.23 3.36
N ARG A 145 0.08 -13.06 3.24
CA ARG A 145 0.33 -12.37 1.96
C ARG A 145 0.95 -13.26 0.87
N ALA A 146 1.83 -14.18 1.24
CA ALA A 146 2.46 -15.12 0.30
C ALA A 146 1.46 -16.00 -0.48
N ARG A 147 0.26 -16.27 0.08
CA ARG A 147 -0.77 -17.12 -0.54
C ARG A 147 -1.57 -16.42 -1.63
N MET A 148 -1.60 -15.08 -1.62
CA MET A 148 -2.43 -14.28 -2.52
C MET A 148 -1.63 -13.26 -3.34
N ARG A 149 -0.30 -13.41 -3.41
CA ARG A 149 0.61 -12.41 -3.99
C ARG A 149 0.27 -12.01 -5.43
N GLY A 150 -0.25 -12.93 -6.25
CA GLY A 150 -0.60 -12.65 -7.65
C GLY A 150 -1.85 -11.78 -7.82
N ALA A 151 -2.70 -11.72 -6.80
CA ALA A 151 -3.98 -11.00 -6.80
C ALA A 151 -4.14 -10.16 -5.52
N PHE A 152 -3.03 -9.65 -4.97
CA PHE A 152 -2.98 -9.11 -3.62
C PHE A 152 -4.01 -7.99 -3.39
N TRP A 153 -4.10 -7.01 -4.28
CA TRP A 153 -5.09 -5.93 -4.16
C TRP A 153 -6.53 -6.44 -4.24
N VAL A 154 -6.84 -7.27 -5.23
CA VAL A 154 -8.21 -7.79 -5.43
C VAL A 154 -8.68 -8.59 -4.21
N GLN A 155 -7.79 -9.41 -3.65
CA GLN A 155 -8.09 -10.21 -2.47
C GLN A 155 -8.23 -9.35 -1.21
N MET A 156 -7.47 -8.26 -1.07
CA MET A 156 -7.54 -7.37 0.10
C MET A 156 -8.69 -6.35 0.05
N GLU A 157 -9.26 -6.09 -1.13
CA GLU A 157 -10.39 -5.17 -1.31
C GLU A 157 -11.70 -5.76 -0.75
N GLU A 158 -11.90 -7.07 -0.88
CA GLU A 158 -13.17 -7.74 -0.57
C GLU A 158 -13.52 -7.80 0.94
N PRO A 159 -12.58 -8.06 1.88
CA PRO A 159 -12.95 -8.30 3.26
C PRO A 159 -13.41 -7.08 4.06
N SER A 160 -12.76 -5.93 3.86
CA SER A 160 -12.99 -4.71 4.64
C SER A 160 -12.34 -3.50 4.00
N GLU A 161 -12.84 -2.31 4.33
CA GLU A 161 -12.25 -1.04 3.90
C GLU A 161 -10.81 -0.90 4.42
N GLU A 162 -10.57 -1.30 5.66
CA GLU A 162 -9.26 -1.23 6.31
C GLU A 162 -8.20 -2.14 5.65
N THR A 163 -8.59 -3.34 5.21
CA THR A 163 -7.69 -4.21 4.43
C THR A 163 -7.43 -3.64 3.05
N SER A 164 -8.43 -3.02 2.42
CA SER A 164 -8.28 -2.36 1.12
C SER A 164 -7.30 -1.18 1.20
N ASP A 165 -7.50 -0.28 2.17
CA ASP A 165 -6.61 0.87 2.42
C ASP A 165 -5.18 0.41 2.69
N LEU A 166 -5.01 -0.60 3.55
CA LEU A 166 -3.69 -1.20 3.81
C LEU A 166 -3.05 -1.75 2.54
N ALA A 167 -3.81 -2.39 1.65
CA ALA A 167 -3.25 -2.96 0.44
C ALA A 167 -2.90 -1.91 -0.61
N LEU A 168 -3.72 -0.85 -0.70
CA LEU A 168 -3.64 0.17 -1.74
C LEU A 168 -2.67 1.32 -1.38
N GLU A 169 -2.47 1.65 -0.13
CA GLU A 169 -1.62 2.80 0.22
C GLU A 169 -0.12 2.44 0.24
N PRO A 170 0.35 1.54 1.12
CA PRO A 170 1.77 1.22 1.23
C PRO A 170 2.29 0.21 0.20
N PHE A 171 1.44 -0.65 -0.36
CA PHE A 171 1.88 -1.77 -1.20
C PHE A 171 1.50 -1.64 -2.68
N ASP A 172 2.28 -2.28 -3.54
CA ASP A 172 1.99 -2.48 -4.95
C ASP A 172 0.99 -3.63 -5.16
N ARG A 173 0.60 -3.86 -6.42
CA ARG A 173 -0.37 -4.91 -6.79
C ARG A 173 0.05 -6.34 -6.41
N TYR A 174 1.31 -6.53 -6.03
CA TYR A 174 1.90 -7.81 -5.63
C TYR A 174 2.20 -7.88 -4.13
N GLY A 175 1.76 -6.89 -3.34
CA GLY A 175 2.02 -6.84 -1.91
C GLY A 175 3.48 -6.61 -1.56
N CYS A 176 4.25 -5.97 -2.46
CA CYS A 176 5.57 -5.43 -2.16
C CYS A 176 5.42 -3.96 -1.76
N LEU A 177 6.26 -3.47 -0.84
CA LEU A 177 6.23 -2.09 -0.39
C LEU A 177 6.53 -1.17 -1.58
N ASN A 178 5.73 -0.12 -1.77
CA ASN A 178 5.94 0.82 -2.86
C ASN A 178 7.34 1.45 -2.72
N PRO A 179 8.14 1.55 -3.80
CA PRO A 179 9.51 2.07 -3.72
C PRO A 179 9.62 3.48 -3.14
N GLU A 180 8.55 4.26 -3.23
CA GLU A 180 8.44 5.58 -2.60
C GLU A 180 8.61 5.55 -1.08
N TYR A 181 8.22 4.47 -0.40
CA TYR A 181 8.42 4.32 1.04
C TYR A 181 9.81 3.79 1.40
N CYS A 182 10.61 3.37 0.41
CA CYS A 182 12.00 2.95 0.60
C CYS A 182 12.97 4.10 0.27
N ASP A 183 12.79 4.70 -0.91
CA ASP A 183 13.83 5.51 -1.56
C ASP A 183 13.52 7.00 -1.56
N HIS A 184 12.24 7.40 -1.44
CA HIS A 184 11.83 8.80 -1.55
C HIS A 184 12.43 9.65 -0.43
N GLU A 185 12.87 10.87 -0.75
CA GLU A 185 13.56 11.74 0.23
C GLU A 185 12.70 12.06 1.45
N ILE A 186 11.39 12.20 1.25
CA ILE A 186 10.42 12.59 2.30
C ILE A 186 9.48 11.44 2.70
N ARG A 187 9.05 10.62 1.73
CA ARG A 187 7.91 9.71 1.92
C ARG A 187 8.30 8.39 2.55
N LYS A 188 9.59 8.04 2.53
CA LYS A 188 10.13 6.96 3.36
C LYS A 188 10.04 7.25 4.86
N GLY A 189 9.64 8.48 5.24
CA GLY A 189 9.65 8.97 6.61
C GLY A 189 11.05 8.84 7.19
N SER A 190 11.16 8.13 8.30
CA SER A 190 12.45 7.81 8.92
C SER A 190 13.40 6.95 8.06
N GLY A 191 12.92 6.35 6.96
CA GLY A 191 13.69 5.46 6.10
C GLY A 191 14.09 4.14 6.77
N VAL A 192 13.42 3.82 7.87
CA VAL A 192 13.69 2.61 8.64
C VAL A 192 13.05 1.38 8.03
N TRP A 193 11.98 1.57 7.27
CA TRP A 193 11.34 0.52 6.52
C TRP A 193 11.97 0.41 5.14
N GLY A 194 12.32 -0.80 4.75
CA GLY A 194 12.80 -1.16 3.43
C GLY A 194 12.08 -2.40 2.89
N GLN A 195 12.81 -3.13 2.04
CA GLN A 195 12.30 -4.33 1.35
C GLN A 195 11.95 -5.49 2.31
N GLU A 196 12.25 -5.40 3.60
CA GLU A 196 11.81 -6.39 4.58
C GLU A 196 10.28 -6.50 4.64
N LEU A 197 9.55 -5.40 4.38
CA LEU A 197 8.09 -5.39 4.31
C LEU A 197 7.53 -6.13 3.08
N ASP A 198 8.36 -6.47 2.08
CA ASP A 198 7.96 -7.27 0.92
C ASP A 198 7.70 -8.73 1.31
N HIS A 199 8.21 -9.17 2.46
CA HIS A 199 8.11 -10.55 2.93
C HIS A 199 7.37 -10.66 4.27
N GLY A 200 7.01 -11.89 4.65
CA GLY A 200 6.26 -12.16 5.88
C GLY A 200 4.75 -11.96 5.76
N ASP A 201 4.06 -12.32 6.83
CA ASP A 201 2.63 -12.11 6.98
C ASP A 201 2.35 -10.68 7.51
N ILE A 202 1.11 -10.22 7.41
CA ILE A 202 0.66 -8.94 7.97
C ILE A 202 -0.32 -9.23 9.10
N LEU A 203 -0.14 -8.63 10.27
CA LEU A 203 -1.14 -8.58 11.33
C LEU A 203 -1.76 -7.17 11.35
N LEU A 204 -2.99 -7.04 10.86
CA LEU A 204 -3.72 -5.77 10.85
C LEU A 204 -4.60 -5.67 12.10
N PHE A 205 -4.46 -4.59 12.86
CA PHE A 205 -5.40 -4.20 13.92
C PHE A 205 -6.36 -3.17 13.36
N GLU A 206 -7.66 -3.50 13.34
CA GLU A 206 -8.70 -2.64 12.78
C GLU A 206 -9.43 -1.84 13.86
N SER A 207 -9.58 -2.41 15.05
CA SER A 207 -10.24 -1.73 16.14
C SER A 207 -9.62 -2.12 17.48
N LEU A 208 -9.60 -1.19 18.42
CA LEU A 208 -9.31 -1.47 19.83
C LEU A 208 -10.21 -0.58 20.70
N GLY A 209 -11.25 -1.18 21.25
CA GLY A 209 -12.16 -0.56 22.21
C GLY A 209 -11.75 -0.86 23.64
N VAL A 210 -11.68 0.17 24.50
CA VAL A 210 -11.66 0.00 25.95
C VAL A 210 -12.70 0.92 26.56
N GLU A 211 -13.62 0.34 27.33
CA GLU A 211 -14.69 1.06 28.02
C GLU A 211 -14.08 2.18 28.89
N PRO A 212 -14.65 3.42 28.90
CA PRO A 212 -14.03 4.57 29.55
C PRO A 212 -13.60 4.36 31.00
N LEU A 213 -14.36 3.60 31.79
CA LEU A 213 -14.05 3.30 33.19
C LEU A 213 -12.83 2.38 33.38
N TRP A 214 -12.46 1.66 32.33
CA TRP A 214 -11.38 0.66 32.30
C TRP A 214 -10.12 1.16 31.57
N ARG A 215 -10.16 2.39 31.06
CA ARG A 215 -9.00 3.04 30.42
C ARG A 215 -7.89 3.30 31.44
N HIS A 216 -6.66 3.43 30.95
CA HIS A 216 -5.45 3.65 31.76
C HIS A 216 -5.08 2.53 32.76
N GLN A 217 -5.76 1.38 32.70
CA GLN A 217 -5.43 0.19 33.51
C GLN A 217 -4.53 -0.82 32.75
N GLY A 218 -4.03 -0.44 31.57
CA GLY A 218 -3.20 -1.31 30.73
C GLY A 218 -3.95 -2.44 30.02
N ILE A 219 -5.29 -2.43 30.02
CA ILE A 219 -6.12 -3.49 29.41
C ILE A 219 -5.86 -3.60 27.91
N GLY A 220 -5.89 -2.47 27.17
CA GLY A 220 -5.60 -2.47 25.74
C GLY A 220 -4.23 -3.06 25.41
N THR A 221 -3.20 -2.69 26.16
CA THR A 221 -1.84 -3.25 26.02
C THR A 221 -1.83 -4.77 26.24
N ARG A 222 -2.58 -5.29 27.21
CA ARG A 222 -2.67 -6.74 27.48
C ARG A 222 -3.37 -7.47 26.34
N ILE A 223 -4.45 -6.91 25.78
CA ILE A 223 -5.16 -7.49 24.63
C ILE A 223 -4.24 -7.53 23.41
N VAL A 224 -3.62 -6.41 23.06
CA VAL A 224 -2.68 -6.34 21.92
C VAL A 224 -1.54 -7.34 22.09
N ASN A 225 -0.94 -7.45 23.28
CA ASN A 225 0.11 -8.44 23.55
C ASN A 225 -0.40 -9.88 23.40
N ALA A 226 -1.62 -10.18 23.86
CA ALA A 226 -2.20 -11.51 23.71
C ALA A 226 -2.43 -11.88 22.23
N ILE A 227 -2.91 -10.93 21.42
CA ILE A 227 -3.07 -11.10 19.97
C ILE A 227 -1.72 -11.30 19.29
N LEU A 228 -0.71 -10.51 19.66
CA LEU A 228 0.67 -10.65 19.16
C LEU A 228 1.24 -12.04 19.49
N ASP A 229 1.09 -12.50 20.74
CA ASP A 229 1.53 -13.84 21.15
C ASP A 229 0.80 -14.93 20.36
N LYS A 230 -0.51 -14.75 20.12
CA LYS A 230 -1.29 -15.68 19.31
C LYS A 230 -0.81 -15.72 17.87
N ALA A 231 -0.57 -14.57 17.25
CA ALA A 231 -0.03 -14.46 15.90
C ALA A 231 1.35 -15.14 15.77
N ARG A 232 2.22 -15.03 16.79
CA ARG A 232 3.51 -15.73 16.85
C ARG A 232 3.38 -17.26 16.87
N THR A 233 2.31 -17.80 17.43
CA THR A 233 2.06 -19.26 17.36
C THR A 233 1.60 -19.71 15.98
N LYS A 234 1.07 -18.79 15.17
CA LYS A 234 0.44 -19.05 13.88
C LYS A 234 1.37 -18.71 12.70
N SER A 235 2.33 -17.81 12.87
CA SER A 235 3.25 -17.36 11.81
C SER A 235 4.70 -17.40 12.27
N SER A 236 5.61 -17.75 11.36
CA SER A 236 7.05 -17.68 11.59
C SER A 236 7.60 -16.25 11.54
N GLY A 237 6.85 -15.29 11.01
CA GLY A 237 7.25 -13.89 10.94
C GLY A 237 6.15 -13.03 10.32
N PHE A 238 5.82 -11.92 10.99
CA PHE A 238 4.79 -10.99 10.56
C PHE A 238 5.12 -9.55 10.95
N PHE A 239 4.51 -8.61 10.24
CA PHE A 239 4.54 -7.18 10.54
C PHE A 239 3.17 -6.72 11.02
N ALA A 240 3.13 -5.94 12.10
CA ALA A 240 1.87 -5.43 12.63
C ALA A 240 1.57 -4.01 12.14
N PHE A 241 0.34 -3.80 11.68
CA PHE A 241 -0.17 -2.53 11.20
C PHE A 241 -1.37 -2.10 12.04
N ALA A 242 -1.46 -0.81 12.35
CA ALA A 242 -2.63 -0.20 12.97
C ALA A 242 -2.77 1.23 12.44
N GLN A 243 -3.99 1.71 12.17
CA GLN A 243 -4.13 3.14 11.86
C GLN A 243 -3.85 3.98 13.13
N PRO A 244 -3.25 5.18 13.02
CA PRO A 244 -3.19 6.15 14.10
C PRO A 244 -4.61 6.44 14.54
N GLY A 245 -4.79 6.65 15.83
CA GLY A 245 -6.13 6.72 16.37
C GLY A 245 -6.72 5.35 16.69
N TYR A 246 -6.48 4.25 15.98
CA TYR A 246 -7.17 2.98 16.32
C TYR A 246 -6.81 2.48 17.73
N LEU A 247 -5.60 2.75 18.19
CA LEU A 247 -5.16 2.42 19.55
C LEU A 247 -5.48 3.49 20.60
N THR A 248 -5.90 4.69 20.17
CA THR A 248 -6.08 5.87 21.05
C THR A 248 -7.46 6.52 20.95
N ARG A 249 -8.30 6.12 19.99
CA ARG A 249 -9.60 6.72 19.68
C ARG A 249 -10.55 6.33 20.79
N GLU A 250 -11.15 7.35 21.37
CA GLU A 250 -12.24 7.14 22.28
C GLU A 250 -13.45 6.71 21.45
N LEU A 251 -13.70 5.40 21.34
CA LEU A 251 -14.94 4.91 20.75
C LEU A 251 -16.09 5.29 21.69
N THR A 252 -16.76 6.38 21.36
CA THR A 252 -18.10 6.69 21.84
C THR A 252 -19.06 5.83 21.02
N TYR A 253 -19.82 4.95 21.69
CA TYR A 253 -20.83 4.05 21.09
C TYR A 253 -21.88 4.73 20.19
N LYS A 254 -21.84 6.05 20.01
CA LYS A 254 -22.77 6.83 19.18
C LYS A 254 -22.19 7.24 17.83
N ASP A 255 -20.90 6.99 17.57
CA ASP A 255 -20.20 7.57 16.41
C ASP A 255 -19.95 6.59 15.27
N GLU A 256 -20.66 5.45 15.22
CA GLU A 256 -20.66 4.56 14.03
C GLU A 256 -21.02 5.31 12.74
N LYS A 257 -21.69 6.46 12.84
CA LYS A 257 -22.06 7.31 11.71
C LYS A 257 -20.99 8.36 11.31
N GLU A 258 -19.95 8.57 12.12
CA GLU A 258 -18.89 9.57 11.89
C GLU A 258 -17.51 8.92 11.61
N ARG A 259 -17.50 7.72 11.02
CA ARG A 259 -16.26 7.04 10.62
C ARG A 259 -15.50 7.73 9.47
N SER A 260 -16.12 8.65 8.71
CA SER A 260 -15.65 9.04 7.37
C SER A 260 -14.65 10.20 7.24
N GLU A 261 -14.14 10.82 8.32
CA GLU A 261 -13.40 12.10 8.19
C GLU A 261 -12.00 12.16 8.84
N ALA A 262 -11.40 11.03 9.20
CA ALA A 262 -10.03 11.01 9.75
C ALA A 262 -9.11 10.02 9.00
N HIS A 263 -9.02 10.16 7.68
CA HIS A 263 -7.97 9.51 6.89
C HIS A 263 -6.76 10.46 6.85
N ASN A 264 -5.75 10.22 7.70
CA ASN A 264 -4.37 10.51 7.31
C ASN A 264 -3.37 9.87 8.27
N LEU A 265 -2.42 9.18 7.63
CA LEU A 265 -1.28 8.41 8.13
C LEU A 265 -1.65 7.05 8.73
N GLN A 266 -0.81 6.04 8.52
CA GLN A 266 -0.88 4.69 9.14
C GLN A 266 0.21 4.58 10.22
N THR A 267 -0.09 4.06 11.43
CA THR A 267 0.96 3.78 12.43
C THR A 267 1.46 2.36 12.24
N VAL A 268 2.61 2.18 11.57
CA VAL A 268 3.22 0.85 11.49
C VAL A 268 3.84 0.49 12.83
N LEU A 269 3.35 -0.59 13.47
CA LEU A 269 3.88 -1.04 14.75
C LEU A 269 5.02 -2.03 14.51
N ALA A 270 6.26 -1.55 14.57
CA ALA A 270 7.43 -2.41 14.45
C ALA A 270 7.61 -3.32 15.67
N ILE A 271 7.45 -4.63 15.45
CA ILE A 271 7.67 -5.66 16.45
C ILE A 271 9.17 -5.97 16.49
N VAL A 272 9.84 -5.46 17.53
CA VAL A 272 11.10 -5.97 18.13
C VAL A 272 12.41 -5.62 17.39
N SER A 273 13.38 -5.09 18.15
CA SER A 273 14.76 -4.77 17.72
C SER A 273 14.89 -4.02 16.39
N HIS A 274 13.81 -3.35 15.97
CA HIS A 274 13.77 -2.64 14.72
C HIS A 274 14.47 -1.29 14.90
N PRO A 275 15.24 -0.82 13.90
CA PRO A 275 15.87 0.49 13.93
C PRO A 275 14.89 1.64 14.25
N SER A 276 13.58 1.46 14.02
CA SER A 276 12.53 2.46 14.30
C SER A 276 12.47 2.85 15.76
N ARG A 277 12.89 1.96 16.67
CA ARG A 277 12.91 2.24 18.11
C ARG A 277 14.07 3.10 18.56
N HIS A 278 15.02 3.35 17.66
CA HIS A 278 16.20 4.17 17.89
C HIS A 278 16.15 5.47 17.10
N LEU A 279 14.99 5.80 16.52
CA LEU A 279 14.79 7.08 15.87
C LEU A 279 14.73 8.18 16.92
N ASP A 280 15.57 9.17 16.75
CA ASP A 280 15.45 10.42 17.50
C ASP A 280 14.16 11.14 17.04
N VAL A 281 13.49 11.85 17.93
CA VAL A 281 12.33 12.70 17.60
C VAL A 281 12.71 13.70 16.52
N ALA A 282 13.97 14.18 16.51
CA ALA A 282 14.48 15.09 15.48
C ALA A 282 14.65 14.45 14.09
N GLN A 283 14.50 13.13 13.96
CA GLN A 283 14.50 12.42 12.68
C GLN A 283 13.09 12.15 12.15
N ASP A 284 12.06 12.46 12.94
CA ASP A 284 10.70 12.42 12.44
C ASP A 284 10.48 13.58 11.46
N TRP A 285 9.69 13.34 10.42
CA TRP A 285 9.41 14.39 9.44
C TRP A 285 8.39 15.35 10.04
N ASP A 286 8.87 16.53 10.47
CA ASP A 286 7.98 17.62 10.81
C ASP A 286 7.26 18.09 9.54
N GLU A 287 5.94 17.94 9.52
CA GLU A 287 5.10 18.50 8.47
C GLU A 287 5.43 19.99 8.33
N PRO A 288 5.81 20.46 7.12
CA PRO A 288 6.20 21.85 6.96
C PRO A 288 5.05 22.74 7.42
N GLU A 289 5.31 23.65 8.37
CA GLU A 289 4.29 24.58 8.85
C GLU A 289 3.80 25.46 7.69
N TRP A 290 2.70 25.06 7.04
CA TRP A 290 2.00 25.94 6.12
C TRP A 290 1.32 27.01 6.95
N SER A 291 1.83 28.24 6.83
CA SER A 291 1.17 29.39 7.41
C SER A 291 -0.27 29.38 6.93
N LYS A 292 -1.24 29.27 7.86
CA LYS A 292 -2.68 29.35 7.58
C LYS A 292 -2.94 30.49 6.61
N GLU A 293 -3.16 30.15 5.34
CA GLU A 293 -2.95 31.09 4.25
C GLU A 293 -3.97 32.23 4.31
N GLU A 294 -3.50 33.45 4.03
CA GLU A 294 -4.41 34.49 3.58
C GLU A 294 -5.13 33.99 2.33
N PRO A 295 -6.45 34.21 2.20
CA PRO A 295 -7.21 33.71 1.07
C PRO A 295 -6.56 34.11 -0.26
N LEU A 296 -6.33 33.11 -1.12
CA LEU A 296 -5.72 33.31 -2.43
C LEU A 296 -6.43 34.43 -3.21
N PRO A 297 -5.69 35.34 -3.86
CA PRO A 297 -6.28 36.33 -4.75
C PRO A 297 -7.18 35.67 -5.81
N GLU A 298 -8.37 36.23 -6.05
CA GLU A 298 -9.35 35.68 -7.00
C GLU A 298 -8.81 35.35 -8.41
N PRO A 299 -7.91 36.16 -9.02
CA PRO A 299 -7.32 35.81 -10.31
C PRO A 299 -6.56 34.47 -10.28
N ILE A 300 -5.89 34.19 -9.16
CA ILE A 300 -5.08 32.98 -8.99
C ILE A 300 -5.98 31.78 -8.77
N ARG A 301 -7.01 31.90 -7.92
CA ARG A 301 -8.00 30.83 -7.73
C ARG A 301 -8.67 30.44 -9.04
N THR A 302 -8.96 31.42 -9.90
CA THR A 302 -9.52 31.19 -11.24
C THR A 302 -8.56 30.41 -12.14
N VAL A 303 -7.26 30.76 -12.12
CA VAL A 303 -6.22 30.03 -12.86
C VAL A 303 -6.11 28.59 -12.36
N LEU A 304 -6.02 28.37 -11.04
CA LEU A 304 -5.91 27.03 -10.46
C LEU A 304 -7.12 26.17 -10.83
N SER A 305 -8.33 26.72 -10.72
CA SER A 305 -9.56 26.03 -11.12
C SER A 305 -9.58 25.69 -12.60
N THR A 306 -9.06 26.56 -13.47
CA THR A 306 -8.99 26.31 -14.91
C THR A 306 -7.96 25.23 -15.24
N LEU A 307 -6.81 25.23 -14.56
CA LEU A 307 -5.77 24.21 -14.75
C LEU A 307 -6.23 22.82 -14.34
N SER A 308 -7.01 22.73 -13.26
CA SER A 308 -7.61 21.47 -12.79
C SER A 308 -8.74 20.98 -13.68
N ASP A 309 -9.29 21.81 -14.58
CA ASP A 309 -10.37 21.41 -15.47
C ASP A 309 -9.81 20.60 -16.67
N PRO A 310 -10.18 19.32 -16.81
CA PRO A 310 -9.73 18.50 -17.93
C PRO A 310 -10.22 19.03 -19.29
N SER A 311 -11.32 19.77 -19.33
CA SER A 311 -11.90 20.35 -20.55
C SER A 311 -11.22 21.63 -21.02
N ALA A 312 -10.46 22.30 -20.13
CA ALA A 312 -9.73 23.52 -20.49
C ALA A 312 -8.59 23.20 -21.48
N SER A 313 -8.45 24.02 -22.52
CA SER A 313 -7.34 23.87 -23.48
C SER A 313 -6.05 24.49 -22.93
N ASP A 314 -4.90 23.91 -23.28
CA ASP A 314 -3.58 24.44 -22.91
C ASP A 314 -3.38 25.93 -23.27
N VAL A 315 -3.85 26.34 -24.45
CA VAL A 315 -3.74 27.73 -24.92
C VAL A 315 -4.47 28.69 -23.98
N GLU A 316 -5.65 28.30 -23.50
CA GLU A 316 -6.43 29.08 -22.54
C GLU A 316 -5.74 29.12 -21.18
N CYS A 317 -5.22 27.98 -20.70
CA CYS A 317 -4.45 27.91 -19.46
C CYS A 317 -3.23 28.84 -19.48
N VAL A 318 -2.45 28.81 -20.57
CA VAL A 318 -1.27 29.68 -20.76
C VAL A 318 -1.69 31.16 -20.76
N ARG A 319 -2.78 31.51 -21.43
CA ARG A 319 -3.28 32.89 -21.47
C ARG A 319 -3.67 33.37 -20.07
N GLN A 320 -4.39 32.56 -19.30
CA GLN A 320 -4.77 32.93 -17.94
C GLN A 320 -3.56 33.06 -17.00
N ILE A 321 -2.56 32.19 -17.13
CA ILE A 321 -1.31 32.34 -16.38
C ILE A 321 -0.61 33.65 -16.74
N GLN A 322 -0.56 34.02 -18.02
CA GLN A 322 0.02 35.29 -18.45
C GLN A 322 -0.70 36.51 -17.87
N ASP A 323 -2.03 36.47 -17.83
CA ASP A 323 -2.86 37.55 -17.30
C ASP A 323 -2.75 37.69 -15.77
N ALA A 324 -2.64 36.57 -15.05
CA ALA A 324 -2.57 36.54 -13.59
C ALA A 324 -1.15 36.75 -13.03
N PHE A 325 -0.12 36.36 -13.78
CA PHE A 325 1.29 36.41 -13.36
C PHE A 325 2.13 37.27 -14.32
N PRO A 326 2.03 38.61 -14.24
CA PRO A 326 2.83 39.50 -15.08
C PRO A 326 4.33 39.38 -14.76
N VAL A 327 5.15 39.28 -15.81
CA VAL A 327 6.61 38.98 -15.80
C VAL A 327 7.44 39.94 -14.92
N GLU A 328 6.93 41.12 -14.60
CA GLU A 328 7.61 42.16 -13.81
C GLU A 328 7.35 42.03 -12.30
N ALA A 329 6.48 41.13 -11.86
CA ALA A 329 6.27 40.86 -10.45
C ALA A 329 7.52 40.21 -9.85
N ASP A 330 7.91 40.62 -8.64
CA ASP A 330 9.15 40.14 -8.03
C ASP A 330 9.16 38.60 -7.92
N ALA A 331 10.34 37.99 -8.07
CA ALA A 331 10.51 36.54 -8.01
C ALA A 331 10.20 35.93 -6.62
N SER A 332 9.92 36.76 -5.61
CA SER A 332 9.47 36.36 -4.27
C SER A 332 7.95 36.30 -4.16
N SER A 333 7.23 36.88 -5.12
CA SER A 333 5.79 36.77 -5.33
C SER A 333 5.51 35.67 -6.35
N ARG A 334 5.02 34.50 -6.02
CA ARG A 334 4.63 33.89 -4.76
C ARG A 334 4.46 32.41 -5.12
N LEU A 335 4.95 31.52 -4.26
CA LEU A 335 4.67 30.08 -4.32
C LEU A 335 3.21 29.86 -3.93
N TYR A 336 2.29 30.37 -4.75
CA TYR A 336 0.88 30.12 -4.52
C TYR A 336 0.64 28.65 -4.72
N THR A 337 0.18 28.03 -3.65
CA THR A 337 -0.20 26.64 -3.61
C THR A 337 -1.71 26.55 -3.43
N ASP A 338 -2.31 25.44 -3.83
CA ASP A 338 -3.64 25.10 -3.37
C ASP A 338 -3.61 24.59 -1.92
N GLU A 339 -4.76 24.13 -1.43
CA GLU A 339 -4.92 23.56 -0.08
C GLU A 339 -4.05 22.31 0.15
N SER A 340 -3.57 21.67 -0.92
CA SER A 340 -2.70 20.49 -0.90
C SER A 340 -1.24 20.84 -1.19
N GLY A 341 -0.85 22.11 -1.11
CA GLY A 341 0.54 22.51 -1.36
C GLY A 341 0.94 22.43 -2.85
N ASN A 342 0.01 22.18 -3.78
CA ASN A 342 0.33 22.06 -5.19
C ASN A 342 0.53 23.43 -5.82
N THR A 343 1.72 23.67 -6.37
CA THR A 343 1.98 24.84 -7.20
C THR A 343 1.24 24.75 -8.54
N ILE A 344 1.19 25.83 -9.31
CA ILE A 344 0.69 25.82 -10.71
C ILE A 344 1.30 24.74 -11.60
N LEU A 345 2.57 24.35 -11.37
CA LEU A 345 3.24 23.33 -12.17
C LEU A 345 2.77 21.90 -11.83
N HIS A 346 2.48 21.62 -10.56
CA HIS A 346 1.88 20.36 -10.11
C HIS A 346 0.50 20.17 -10.76
N ILE A 347 -0.35 21.20 -10.67
CA ILE A 347 -1.72 21.16 -11.19
C ILE A 347 -1.71 21.02 -12.72
N ALA A 348 -0.84 21.76 -13.42
CA ALA A 348 -0.68 21.62 -14.86
C ALA A 348 -0.18 20.22 -15.28
N ALA A 349 0.73 19.63 -14.49
CA ALA A 349 1.24 18.29 -14.72
C ALA A 349 0.13 17.24 -14.57
N VAL A 350 -0.54 17.19 -13.42
CA VAL A 350 -1.65 16.26 -13.13
C VAL A 350 -2.81 16.46 -14.12
N GLY A 351 -3.09 17.71 -14.51
CA GLY A 351 -4.11 18.09 -15.51
C GLY A 351 -3.73 17.80 -16.97
N ARG A 352 -2.56 17.19 -17.22
CA ARG A 352 -2.06 16.75 -18.55
C ARG A 352 -1.89 17.88 -19.57
N LYS A 353 -1.44 19.06 -19.12
CA LYS A 353 -1.32 20.28 -19.94
C LYS A 353 0.12 20.51 -20.42
N ALA A 354 0.58 19.73 -21.41
CA ALA A 354 1.99 19.69 -21.82
C ALA A 354 2.57 21.04 -22.33
N GLU A 355 1.80 21.83 -23.09
CA GLU A 355 2.26 23.14 -23.55
C GLU A 355 2.29 24.13 -22.38
N THR A 356 1.32 24.01 -21.46
CA THR A 356 1.27 24.83 -20.24
C THR A 356 2.47 24.55 -19.35
N ILE A 357 2.83 23.28 -19.15
CA ILE A 357 4.05 22.87 -18.45
C ILE A 357 5.28 23.49 -19.11
N SER A 358 5.40 23.37 -20.43
CA SER A 358 6.53 23.92 -21.17
C SER A 358 6.66 25.44 -21.00
N TYR A 359 5.52 26.15 -21.01
CA TYR A 359 5.48 27.58 -20.74
C TYR A 359 5.91 27.92 -19.30
N ILE A 360 5.37 27.21 -18.31
CA ILE A 360 5.69 27.42 -16.89
C ILE A 360 7.17 27.17 -16.65
N LEU A 361 7.75 26.08 -17.18
CA LEU A 361 9.16 25.75 -17.03
C LEU A 361 10.09 26.81 -17.63
N ALA A 362 9.71 27.37 -18.78
CA ALA A 362 10.48 28.43 -19.44
C ALA A 362 10.50 29.75 -18.64
N LYS A 363 9.46 30.01 -17.82
CA LYS A 363 9.32 31.24 -17.03
C LYS A 363 9.74 31.07 -15.57
N TYR A 364 9.45 29.93 -15.00
CA TYR A 364 9.59 29.62 -13.57
C TYR A 364 10.30 28.28 -13.36
N PRO A 365 11.57 28.16 -13.79
CA PRO A 365 12.31 26.89 -13.70
C PRO A 365 12.48 26.40 -12.25
N LEU A 366 12.41 27.30 -11.27
CA LEU A 366 12.50 26.97 -9.85
C LEU A 366 11.37 26.06 -9.36
N LEU A 367 10.21 26.05 -10.03
CA LEU A 367 9.07 25.22 -9.62
C LEU A 367 9.31 23.72 -9.83
N THR A 368 10.33 23.33 -10.60
CA THR A 368 10.64 21.92 -10.89
C THR A 368 10.99 21.09 -9.67
N GLY A 369 11.67 21.69 -8.69
CA GLY A 369 12.13 21.01 -7.47
C GLY A 369 11.26 21.27 -6.24
N ILE A 370 10.17 22.03 -6.38
CA ILE A 370 9.29 22.34 -5.24
C ILE A 370 8.40 21.15 -4.98
N ARG A 371 8.21 20.81 -3.71
CA ARG A 371 7.40 19.68 -3.30
C ARG A 371 6.06 20.14 -2.73
N ASN A 372 4.99 19.40 -3.00
CA ASN A 372 3.65 19.65 -2.46
C ASN A 372 3.50 19.10 -1.02
N ALA A 373 2.26 19.08 -0.50
CA ALA A 373 1.95 18.56 0.82
C ALA A 373 2.34 17.10 1.04
N GLU A 374 2.17 16.29 0.01
CA GLU A 374 2.52 14.87 -0.01
C GLU A 374 4.03 14.65 -0.21
N GLY A 375 4.79 15.73 -0.39
CA GLY A 375 6.22 15.70 -0.64
C GLY A 375 6.59 15.39 -2.09
N HIS A 376 5.67 15.32 -3.04
CA HIS A 376 5.99 15.09 -4.45
C HIS A 376 6.47 16.36 -5.12
N THR A 377 7.47 16.26 -5.99
CA THR A 377 7.73 17.25 -7.05
C THR A 377 6.64 17.19 -8.14
N PRO A 378 6.52 18.17 -9.05
CA PRO A 378 5.52 18.13 -10.12
C PRO A 378 5.63 16.89 -11.02
N ARG A 379 6.86 16.38 -11.21
CA ARG A 379 7.11 15.15 -11.94
C ARG A 379 6.61 13.93 -11.18
N GLU A 380 6.97 13.82 -9.90
CA GLU A 380 6.55 12.69 -9.06
C GLU A 380 5.02 12.69 -8.87
N ALA A 381 4.38 13.85 -8.76
CA ALA A 381 2.92 13.96 -8.69
C ALA A 381 2.25 13.47 -9.98
N LEU A 382 2.83 13.78 -11.15
CA LEU A 382 2.38 13.24 -12.43
C LEU A 382 2.56 11.72 -12.52
N GLU A 383 3.73 11.21 -12.11
CA GLU A 383 4.02 9.77 -12.08
C GLU A 383 3.08 9.02 -11.13
N SER A 384 2.81 9.57 -9.96
CA SER A 384 1.84 9.06 -8.99
C SER A 384 0.42 9.03 -9.57
N SER A 385 -0.05 10.14 -10.15
CA SER A 385 -1.35 10.22 -10.81
C SER A 385 -1.48 9.26 -11.99
N LEU A 386 -0.39 9.08 -12.75
CA LEU A 386 -0.32 8.10 -13.84
C LEU A 386 -0.43 6.66 -13.34
N GLU A 387 0.23 6.36 -12.23
CA GLU A 387 0.19 5.04 -11.63
C GLU A 387 -1.19 4.73 -11.04
N GLU A 388 -1.83 5.72 -10.41
CA GLU A 388 -3.23 5.61 -9.99
C GLU A 388 -4.13 5.35 -11.20
N TYR A 389 -4.00 6.13 -12.28
CA TYR A 389 -4.77 5.91 -13.51
C TYR A 389 -4.51 4.54 -14.15
N ARG A 390 -3.27 4.05 -14.11
CA ARG A 390 -2.87 2.76 -14.67
C ARG A 390 -3.49 1.59 -13.91
N THR A 391 -3.65 1.74 -12.61
CA THR A 391 -3.93 0.61 -11.73
C THR A 391 -5.32 0.65 -11.12
N ARG A 392 -5.93 1.83 -10.99
CA ARG A 392 -7.17 2.08 -10.23
C ARG A 392 -8.15 2.95 -11.00
N ARG A 393 -9.43 2.75 -10.70
CA ARG A 393 -10.51 3.62 -11.15
C ARG A 393 -11.54 3.79 -10.05
N ARG A 394 -11.68 5.02 -9.57
CA ARG A 394 -12.71 5.36 -8.59
C ARG A 394 -14.05 5.55 -9.30
N TYR A 395 -15.02 4.71 -8.97
CA TYR A 395 -16.39 4.82 -9.45
C TYR A 395 -17.32 5.01 -8.24
N GLY A 396 -17.67 6.27 -7.96
CA GLY A 396 -18.38 6.59 -6.72
C GLY A 396 -17.50 6.32 -5.50
N GLY A 397 -18.03 5.61 -4.51
CA GLY A 397 -17.29 5.22 -3.30
C GLY A 397 -16.47 3.93 -3.42
N ALA A 398 -16.45 3.28 -4.60
CA ALA A 398 -15.70 2.04 -4.82
C ALA A 398 -14.46 2.29 -5.71
N THR A 399 -13.38 1.56 -5.44
CA THR A 399 -12.10 1.65 -6.18
C THR A 399 -11.84 0.35 -6.92
N ALA A 400 -12.17 0.28 -8.20
CA ALA A 400 -11.93 -0.92 -8.97
C ALA A 400 -10.49 -0.97 -9.55
N VAL A 401 -9.87 -2.15 -9.50
CA VAL A 401 -8.49 -2.41 -9.95
C VAL A 401 -8.49 -2.93 -11.41
N PHE A 402 -7.79 -2.24 -12.32
CA PHE A 402 -7.81 -2.54 -13.77
C PHE A 402 -6.42 -2.71 -14.40
N SER A 403 -5.40 -3.06 -13.63
CA SER A 403 -4.02 -3.07 -14.15
C SER A 403 -3.82 -3.97 -15.39
N ASP A 404 -4.68 -4.97 -15.62
CA ASP A 404 -4.58 -5.89 -16.76
C ASP A 404 -5.31 -5.39 -18.01
N GLU A 405 -6.15 -4.37 -17.89
CA GLU A 405 -6.88 -3.73 -19.00
C GLU A 405 -6.22 -2.41 -19.46
N PHE A 406 -5.02 -2.12 -18.96
CA PHE A 406 -4.34 -0.87 -19.24
C PHE A 406 -3.86 -0.78 -20.70
N GLU A 407 -4.51 0.07 -21.50
CA GLU A 407 -4.22 0.26 -22.93
C GLU A 407 -2.97 1.11 -23.21
N GLY A 408 -2.34 1.66 -22.16
CA GLY A 408 -1.23 2.60 -22.29
C GLY A 408 -1.63 4.04 -21.93
N PHE A 409 -0.63 4.91 -21.87
CA PHE A 409 -0.82 6.33 -21.61
C PHE A 409 -1.16 7.10 -22.88
N SER A 410 -1.91 8.19 -22.72
CA SER A 410 -2.25 9.09 -23.83
C SER A 410 -1.01 9.86 -24.33
N GLN A 411 -1.09 10.42 -25.53
CA GLN A 411 -0.01 11.25 -26.07
C GLN A 411 0.28 12.48 -25.18
N SER A 412 -0.77 13.03 -24.54
CA SER A 412 -0.63 14.17 -23.61
C SER A 412 0.13 13.79 -22.36
N ASP A 413 -0.10 12.58 -21.83
CA ASP A 413 0.60 12.06 -20.67
C ASP A 413 2.10 11.93 -20.92
N ILE A 414 2.45 11.30 -22.05
CA ILE A 414 3.82 11.13 -22.50
C ILE A 414 4.48 12.50 -22.74
N ALA A 415 3.74 13.46 -23.29
CA ALA A 415 4.23 14.80 -23.52
C ALA A 415 4.49 15.58 -22.23
N CYS A 416 3.64 15.43 -21.21
CA CYS A 416 3.86 16.04 -19.91
C CYS A 416 5.09 15.47 -19.20
N LEU A 417 5.23 14.14 -19.21
CA LEU A 417 6.42 13.48 -18.66
C LEU A 417 7.69 13.97 -19.35
N ALA A 418 7.70 13.97 -20.68
CA ALA A 418 8.84 14.40 -21.48
C ALA A 418 9.24 15.87 -21.22
N ALA A 419 8.25 16.75 -21.06
CA ALA A 419 8.50 18.15 -20.72
C ALA A 419 9.16 18.29 -19.34
N LEU A 420 8.72 17.52 -18.34
CA LEU A 420 9.25 17.56 -16.97
C LEU A 420 10.63 16.89 -16.85
N THR A 421 10.93 15.89 -17.67
CA THR A 421 12.25 15.20 -17.71
C THR A 421 13.25 15.88 -18.65
N SER A 422 12.84 16.92 -19.39
CA SER A 422 13.64 17.53 -20.46
C SER A 422 14.12 16.50 -21.52
N THR A 423 13.30 15.50 -21.81
CA THR A 423 13.61 14.46 -22.81
C THR A 423 12.82 14.69 -24.09
N GLU A 424 13.43 14.42 -25.24
CA GLU A 424 12.70 14.44 -26.51
C GLU A 424 11.83 13.18 -26.66
N ILE A 425 10.55 13.36 -27.02
CA ILE A 425 9.66 12.25 -27.32
C ILE A 425 10.04 11.70 -28.68
N PHE A 426 10.39 10.42 -28.72
CA PHE A 426 10.62 9.73 -29.98
C PHE A 426 9.37 8.93 -30.37
N ASP A 427 8.81 9.22 -31.54
CA ASP A 427 7.69 8.47 -32.10
C ASP A 427 8.20 7.18 -32.74
N LEU A 428 7.94 6.04 -32.08
CA LEU A 428 8.35 4.73 -32.55
C LEU A 428 7.72 4.36 -33.90
N ALA A 429 6.56 4.91 -34.25
CA ALA A 429 5.93 4.66 -35.55
C ALA A 429 6.73 5.28 -36.71
N LYS A 430 7.62 6.23 -36.42
CA LYS A 430 8.54 6.83 -37.39
C LYS A 430 9.86 6.07 -37.51
N LEU A 431 10.12 5.05 -36.67
CA LEU A 431 11.31 4.22 -36.81
C LEU A 431 11.23 3.44 -38.13
N SER A 432 12.28 3.54 -38.93
CA SER A 432 12.44 2.63 -40.05
C SER A 432 12.85 1.24 -39.54
N ASN A 433 12.63 0.20 -40.35
CA ASN A 433 13.14 -1.15 -40.04
C ASN A 433 14.67 -1.17 -39.85
N GLN A 434 15.41 -0.22 -40.44
CA GLN A 434 16.85 -0.08 -40.23
C GLN A 434 17.15 0.46 -38.83
N ASP A 435 16.38 1.43 -38.33
CA ASP A 435 16.54 1.96 -36.98
C ASP A 435 16.20 0.89 -35.94
N ILE A 436 15.14 0.11 -36.16
CA ILE A 436 14.78 -1.03 -35.29
C ILE A 436 15.92 -2.06 -35.24
N SER A 437 16.51 -2.40 -36.40
CA SER A 437 17.65 -3.32 -36.45
C SER A 437 18.90 -2.75 -35.80
N ALA A 438 19.13 -1.43 -35.90
CA ALA A 438 20.25 -0.75 -35.26
C ALA A 438 20.08 -0.69 -33.74
N ILE A 439 18.86 -0.43 -33.25
CA ILE A 439 18.52 -0.45 -31.83
C ILE A 439 18.64 -1.87 -31.28
N SER A 440 18.07 -2.88 -31.95
CA SER A 440 18.18 -4.27 -31.52
C SER A 440 19.62 -4.78 -31.45
N SER A 441 20.52 -4.25 -32.28
CA SER A 441 21.95 -4.58 -32.25
C SER A 441 22.77 -3.74 -31.25
N ALA A 442 22.28 -2.55 -30.85
CA ALA A 442 22.92 -1.67 -29.89
C ALA A 442 22.51 -1.92 -28.42
N THR A 443 21.42 -2.63 -28.18
CA THR A 443 20.71 -2.54 -26.90
C THR A 443 20.93 -3.77 -26.01
N TYR A 444 22.03 -3.70 -25.25
CA TYR A 444 22.07 -4.00 -23.81
C TYR A 444 21.55 -2.79 -22.98
N ILE A 445 20.79 -1.89 -23.62
CA ILE A 445 20.30 -0.61 -23.07
C ILE A 445 18.86 -0.78 -22.59
N VAL A 446 18.71 -1.16 -21.33
CA VAL A 446 17.66 -0.70 -20.41
C VAL A 446 16.27 -0.48 -21.05
N CYS A 447 15.58 -1.56 -21.41
CA CYS A 447 14.13 -1.56 -21.65
C CYS A 447 13.40 -1.38 -20.30
N PHE A 448 13.33 -0.16 -19.77
CA PHE A 448 12.72 0.08 -18.46
C PHE A 448 11.19 0.20 -18.47
N TRP A 449 10.52 0.17 -19.62
CA TRP A 449 9.08 0.42 -19.68
C TRP A 449 8.30 -0.50 -20.62
N TRP A 450 8.87 -1.62 -21.04
CA TRP A 450 8.18 -2.58 -21.90
C TRP A 450 8.63 -4.01 -21.58
N SER A 451 7.91 -4.68 -20.68
CA SER A 451 7.94 -6.14 -20.61
C SER A 451 6.66 -6.69 -19.99
N LYS A 452 5.55 -6.65 -20.73
CA LYS A 452 4.57 -7.75 -20.91
C LYS A 452 3.38 -7.27 -21.76
N LEU A 453 3.60 -7.21 -23.07
CA LEU A 453 2.56 -7.44 -24.07
C LEU A 453 2.92 -8.77 -24.73
N GLY A 454 2.24 -9.82 -24.31
CA GLY A 454 2.43 -11.21 -24.70
C GLY A 454 1.45 -12.08 -23.96
#